data_AF-A0A6L9W590-F1
#
_entry.id   AF-A0A6L9W590-F1
#
_cell.length_a   1.000
_cell.length_b   1.000
_cell.length_c   1.000
_cell.angle_alpha   90.00
_cell.angle_beta   90.00
_cell.angle_gamma   90.00
#
_symmetry.space_group_name_H-M   'P 1'
#
loop_
_entity.id
_entity.type
_entity.pdbx_description
1 polymer ?
#
loop_
_entity_poly.entity_id
_entity_poly.type
_entity_poly.pdbx_seq_one_letter_code
_entity_poly.pdbx_strand_id
1 'polypeptide(L)'
;MGTPTTESGHPDVEGVSVGALIGEVAKDMSTLMRQELELAKVELKAEAKKAGTGAGLFGAAGFSAFMTILFLSIALWWALSHLVGHSWSALIVAILWGIAAAVAGLMGKKKFEQVNPKPERTVETLSQVPGALKPN
;
A
#
# COMPACT_ATOMS: atom_id res chain seq x y z
N MET A 1 -21.08 -27.24 -31.09
CA MET A 1 -22.41 -27.72 -31.53
C MET A 1 -22.95 -26.65 -32.45
N GLY A 2 -23.07 -26.92 -33.75
CA GLY A 2 -23.58 -25.91 -34.70
C GLY A 2 -25.04 -25.63 -34.42
N THR A 3 -25.45 -24.36 -34.45
CA THR A 3 -26.85 -23.98 -34.32
C THR A 3 -27.62 -24.43 -35.57
N PRO A 4 -28.79 -25.07 -35.42
CA PRO A 4 -29.63 -25.41 -36.56
C PRO A 4 -30.02 -24.12 -37.31
N THR A 5 -29.85 -24.12 -38.61
CA THR A 5 -30.18 -23.01 -39.51
C THR A 5 -31.38 -23.42 -40.35
N THR A 6 -32.33 -22.51 -40.53
CA THR A 6 -33.46 -22.68 -41.44
C THR A 6 -32.99 -22.77 -42.89
N GLU A 7 -33.83 -23.25 -43.81
CA GLU A 7 -33.54 -23.32 -45.26
C GLU A 7 -33.08 -21.97 -45.87
N SER A 8 -33.39 -20.86 -45.19
CA SER A 8 -33.00 -19.49 -45.58
C SER A 8 -31.70 -18.99 -44.93
N GLY A 9 -31.02 -19.81 -44.13
CA GLY A 9 -29.74 -19.48 -43.47
C GLY A 9 -29.86 -18.74 -42.14
N HIS A 10 -31.07 -18.52 -41.62
CA HIS A 10 -31.28 -17.83 -40.34
C HIS A 10 -31.29 -18.83 -39.17
N PRO A 11 -30.76 -18.46 -37.99
CA PRO A 11 -30.79 -19.32 -36.81
C PRO A 11 -32.24 -19.68 -36.45
N ASP A 12 -32.52 -20.98 -36.41
CA ASP A 12 -33.86 -21.51 -36.11
C ASP A 12 -34.16 -21.34 -34.61
N VAL A 13 -34.99 -20.36 -34.29
CA VAL A 13 -35.36 -19.96 -32.92
C VAL A 13 -36.77 -20.37 -32.52
N GLU A 14 -37.52 -21.07 -33.39
CA GLU A 14 -38.92 -21.44 -33.16
C GLU A 14 -39.12 -22.41 -31.97
N GLY A 15 -38.04 -23.00 -31.41
CA GLY A 15 -38.06 -23.87 -30.22
C GLY A 15 -37.28 -23.36 -28.99
N VAL A 16 -36.65 -22.18 -29.04
CA VAL A 16 -35.82 -21.69 -27.94
C VAL A 16 -36.70 -20.95 -26.92
N SER A 17 -36.84 -21.52 -25.72
CA SER A 17 -37.63 -20.87 -24.67
C SER A 17 -36.94 -19.61 -24.16
N VAL A 18 -37.73 -18.61 -23.73
CA VAL A 18 -37.23 -17.39 -23.06
C VAL A 18 -36.36 -17.73 -21.84
N GLY A 19 -36.65 -18.85 -21.16
CA GLY A 19 -35.84 -19.36 -20.06
C GLY A 19 -34.43 -19.80 -20.49
N ALA A 20 -34.28 -20.35 -21.70
CA ALA A 20 -32.97 -20.71 -22.24
C ALA A 20 -32.11 -19.47 -22.56
N LEU A 21 -32.72 -18.44 -23.15
CA LEU A 21 -32.04 -17.16 -23.46
C LEU A 21 -31.59 -16.42 -22.19
N ILE A 22 -32.43 -16.38 -21.15
CA ILE A 22 -32.05 -15.79 -19.86
C ILE A 22 -30.93 -16.60 -19.20
N GLY A 23 -30.94 -17.94 -19.33
CA GLY A 23 -29.87 -18.81 -18.86
C GLY A 23 -28.53 -18.55 -19.55
N GLU A 24 -28.54 -18.30 -20.86
CA GLU A 24 -27.34 -17.95 -21.64
C GLU A 24 -26.76 -16.60 -21.20
N VAL A 25 -27.60 -15.56 -21.06
CA VAL A 25 -27.16 -14.24 -20.58
C VAL A 25 -26.61 -14.30 -19.15
N ALA A 26 -27.27 -15.04 -18.25
CA ALA A 26 -26.78 -15.22 -16.89
C ALA A 26 -25.41 -15.93 -16.85
N LYS A 27 -25.20 -16.88 -17.75
CA LYS A 27 -23.92 -17.59 -17.91
C LYS A 27 -22.84 -16.67 -18.47
N ASP A 28 -23.16 -15.81 -19.43
CA ASP A 28 -22.22 -14.83 -19.99
C ASP A 28 -21.84 -13.77 -18.95
N MET A 29 -22.80 -13.26 -18.18
CA MET A 29 -22.52 -12.33 -17.07
C MET A 29 -21.65 -12.99 -15.99
N SER A 30 -21.92 -14.25 -15.64
CA SER A 30 -21.07 -15.02 -14.71
C SER A 30 -19.65 -15.20 -15.25
N THR A 31 -19.52 -15.37 -16.57
CA THR A 31 -18.22 -15.49 -17.25
C THR A 31 -17.45 -14.18 -17.21
N LEU A 32 -18.09 -13.05 -17.52
CA LEU A 32 -17.48 -11.71 -17.43
C LEU A 32 -17.04 -11.38 -15.99
N MET A 33 -17.90 -11.64 -15.00
CA MET A 33 -17.57 -11.42 -13.59
C MET A 33 -16.34 -12.23 -13.16
N ARG A 34 -16.23 -13.48 -13.62
CA ARG A 34 -15.03 -14.30 -13.37
C ARG A 34 -13.78 -13.71 -14.04
N GLN A 35 -13.90 -13.21 -15.27
CA GLN A 35 -12.79 -12.58 -15.99
C GLN A 35 -12.32 -11.28 -15.32
N GLU A 36 -13.24 -10.42 -14.89
CA GLU A 36 -12.92 -9.20 -14.14
C GLU A 36 -12.22 -9.52 -12.82
N LEU A 37 -12.68 -10.55 -12.11
CA LEU A 37 -12.00 -11.01 -10.88
C LEU A 37 -10.61 -11.58 -11.18
N GLU A 38 -10.42 -12.31 -12.27
CA GLU A 38 -9.11 -12.81 -12.68
C GLU A 38 -8.17 -11.67 -13.06
N LEU A 39 -8.66 -10.68 -13.81
CA LEU A 39 -7.89 -9.49 -14.17
C LEU A 39 -7.50 -8.68 -12.93
N ALA A 40 -8.46 -8.41 -12.05
CA ALA A 40 -8.20 -7.71 -10.79
C ALA A 40 -7.19 -8.47 -9.92
N LYS A 41 -7.24 -9.81 -9.86
CA LYS A 41 -6.22 -10.62 -9.17
C LYS A 41 -4.83 -10.44 -9.77
N VAL A 42 -4.73 -10.41 -11.10
CA VAL A 42 -3.44 -10.20 -11.79
C VAL A 42 -2.89 -8.81 -11.50
N GLU A 43 -3.72 -7.79 -11.60
CA GLU A 43 -3.33 -6.39 -11.34
C GLU A 43 -2.93 -6.20 -9.87
N LEU A 44 -3.75 -6.68 -8.92
CA LEU A 44 -3.44 -6.66 -7.50
C LEU A 44 -2.13 -7.38 -7.18
N LYS A 45 -1.85 -8.52 -7.82
CA LYS A 45 -0.58 -9.24 -7.62
C LYS A 45 0.61 -8.43 -8.17
N ALA A 46 0.45 -7.78 -9.32
CA ALA A 46 1.48 -6.93 -9.90
C ALA A 46 1.76 -5.71 -8.99
N GLU A 47 0.72 -5.05 -8.50
CA GLU A 47 0.83 -3.91 -7.58
C GLU A 47 1.41 -4.35 -6.22
N ALA A 48 0.95 -5.47 -5.66
CA ALA A 48 1.51 -6.03 -4.43
C ALA A 48 3.01 -6.37 -4.58
N LYS A 49 3.42 -6.89 -5.74
CA LYS A 49 4.84 -7.15 -6.02
C LYS A 49 5.64 -5.85 -6.09
N LYS A 50 5.15 -4.83 -6.80
CA LYS A 50 5.82 -3.51 -6.88
C LYS A 50 5.96 -2.89 -5.50
N ALA A 51 4.86 -2.85 -4.74
CA ALA A 51 4.84 -2.34 -3.37
C ALA A 51 5.79 -3.14 -2.45
N GLY A 52 5.78 -4.47 -2.55
CA GLY A 52 6.67 -5.35 -1.78
C GLY A 52 8.15 -5.16 -2.12
N THR A 53 8.50 -5.03 -3.40
CA THR A 53 9.87 -4.71 -3.82
C THR A 53 10.27 -3.31 -3.34
N GLY A 54 9.39 -2.31 -3.48
CA GLY A 54 9.64 -0.96 -2.99
C GLY A 54 9.89 -0.93 -1.48
N ALA A 55 9.02 -1.57 -0.70
CA ALA A 55 9.18 -1.70 0.76
C ALA A 55 10.47 -2.45 1.12
N GLY A 56 10.81 -3.52 0.40
CA GLY A 56 12.05 -4.27 0.60
C GLY A 56 13.30 -3.41 0.33
N LEU A 57 13.31 -2.64 -0.76
CA LEU A 57 14.41 -1.73 -1.09
C LEU A 57 14.54 -0.59 -0.08
N PHE A 58 13.43 0.00 0.37
CA PHE A 58 13.45 1.01 1.44
C PHE A 58 13.96 0.44 2.76
N GLY A 59 13.57 -0.79 3.10
CA GLY A 59 14.09 -1.50 4.28
C GLY A 59 15.60 -1.72 4.19
N ALA A 60 16.08 -2.20 3.04
CA ALA A 60 17.50 -2.38 2.78
C ALA A 60 18.27 -1.05 2.86
N ALA A 61 17.75 0.02 2.23
CA ALA A 61 18.36 1.34 2.28
C ALA A 61 18.44 1.89 3.71
N GLY A 62 17.37 1.75 4.50
CA GLY A 62 17.35 2.14 5.91
C GLY A 62 18.39 1.38 6.74
N PHE A 63 18.47 0.06 6.56
CA PHE A 63 19.47 -0.76 7.23
C PHE A 63 20.91 -0.40 6.81
N SER A 64 21.15 -0.23 5.51
CA SER A 64 22.47 0.19 5.00
C SER A 64 22.87 1.57 5.50
N ALA A 65 21.94 2.53 5.57
CA ALA A 65 22.20 3.85 6.15
C ALA A 65 22.55 3.75 7.64
N PHE A 66 21.81 2.94 8.41
CA PHE A 66 22.11 2.69 9.82
C PHE A 66 23.50 2.06 10.02
N MET A 67 23.85 1.03 9.24
CA MET A 67 25.18 0.41 9.28
C MET A 67 26.29 1.40 8.92
N THR A 68 26.08 2.21 7.88
CA THR A 68 27.05 3.25 7.48
C THR A 68 27.30 4.23 8.61
N ILE A 69 26.24 4.72 9.24
CA ILE A 69 26.27 5.61 10.39
C ILE A 69 27.02 4.98 11.58
N LEU A 70 26.76 3.71 11.87
CA LEU A 70 27.44 2.97 12.93
C LEU A 70 28.95 2.90 12.68
N PHE A 71 29.36 2.49 11.48
CA PHE A 71 30.78 2.38 11.14
C PHE A 71 31.48 3.74 11.10
N LEU A 72 30.81 4.79 10.62
CA LEU A 72 31.33 6.16 10.70
C LEU A 72 31.53 6.61 12.16
N SER A 73 30.63 6.21 13.06
CA SER A 73 30.76 6.53 14.49
C SER A 73 31.97 5.84 15.13
N ILE A 74 32.20 4.56 14.78
CA ILE A 74 33.37 3.80 15.23
C ILE A 74 34.65 4.41 14.65
N ALA A 75 34.66 4.73 13.36
CA ALA A 75 35.79 5.36 12.70
C ALA A 75 36.11 6.72 13.32
N LEU A 76 35.09 7.55 13.60
CA LEU A 76 35.26 8.84 14.26
C LEU A 76 35.82 8.68 15.67
N TRP A 77 35.31 7.73 16.46
CA TRP A 77 35.86 7.44 17.77
C TRP A 77 37.35 7.08 17.66
N TRP A 78 37.70 6.14 16.78
CA TRP A 78 39.08 5.69 16.61
C TRP A 78 40.00 6.80 16.11
N ALA A 79 39.52 7.67 15.20
CA ALA A 79 40.26 8.84 14.76
C ALA A 79 40.50 9.82 15.92
N LEU A 80 39.47 10.14 16.72
CA LEU A 80 39.59 11.04 17.86
C LEU A 80 40.46 10.46 18.98
N SER A 81 40.51 9.13 19.15
CA SER A 81 41.28 8.53 20.24
C SER A 81 42.76 8.80 20.12
N HIS A 82 43.27 9.01 18.90
CA HIS A 82 44.66 9.40 18.65
C HIS A 82 44.96 10.85 19.06
N LEU A 83 43.95 11.71 19.16
CA LEU A 83 44.11 13.14 19.50
C LEU A 83 43.82 13.42 20.97
N VAL A 84 42.75 12.82 21.53
CA VAL A 84 42.23 13.17 22.86
C VAL A 84 42.09 11.97 23.81
N GLY A 85 42.46 10.77 23.36
CA GLY A 85 42.32 9.52 24.12
C GLY A 85 40.92 8.90 24.03
N HIS A 86 40.84 7.60 24.37
CA HIS A 86 39.63 6.81 24.14
C HIS A 86 38.40 7.30 24.91
N SER A 87 38.55 7.68 26.18
CA SER A 87 37.42 8.08 27.03
C SER A 87 36.79 9.40 26.59
N TRP A 88 37.61 10.40 26.25
CA TRP A 88 37.11 11.68 25.75
C TRP A 88 36.51 11.57 24.36
N SER A 89 37.06 10.71 23.50
CA SER A 89 36.50 10.42 22.19
C SER A 89 35.09 9.81 22.29
N ALA A 90 34.89 8.88 23.23
CA ALA A 90 33.58 8.30 23.53
C ALA A 90 32.55 9.38 23.88
N LEU A 91 32.92 10.30 24.77
CA LEU A 91 32.05 11.39 25.20
C LEU A 91 31.69 12.33 24.05
N ILE A 92 32.66 12.69 23.20
CA ILE A 92 32.41 13.55 22.04
C ILE A 92 31.42 12.89 21.07
N VAL A 93 31.64 11.62 20.73
CA VAL A 93 30.73 10.87 19.83
C VAL A 93 29.34 10.71 20.46
N ALA A 94 29.26 10.47 21.77
CA ALA A 94 28.00 10.38 22.49
C ALA A 94 27.23 11.72 22.48
N ILE A 95 27.92 12.84 22.71
CA ILE A 95 27.31 14.18 22.65
C ILE A 95 26.80 14.48 21.23
N LEU A 96 27.59 14.14 20.20
CA LEU A 96 27.18 14.30 18.80
C LEU A 96 25.86 13.55 18.51
N TRP A 97 25.77 12.28 18.92
CA TRP A 97 24.53 11.52 18.77
C TRP A 97 23.39 12.03 19.64
N GLY A 98 23.68 12.52 20.85
CA GLY A 98 22.69 13.15 21.73
C GLY A 98 22.06 14.39 21.09
N ILE A 99 22.87 15.24 20.44
CA ILE A 99 22.37 16.40 19.69
C ILE A 99 21.54 15.95 18.50
N ALA A 100 22.03 14.99 17.71
CA ALA A 100 21.29 14.46 16.56
C ALA A 100 19.92 13.88 16.98
N ALA A 101 19.89 13.12 18.08
CA ALA A 101 18.67 12.56 18.65
C ALA A 101 17.71 13.64 19.16
N ALA A 102 18.21 14.67 19.83
CA ALA A 102 17.40 15.79 20.29
C ALA A 102 16.75 16.53 19.11
N VAL A 103 17.52 16.83 18.06
CA VAL A 103 16.99 17.48 16.85
C VAL A 103 15.94 16.60 16.17
N ALA A 104 16.24 15.32 15.93
CA ALA A 104 15.31 14.38 15.31
C ALA A 104 14.03 14.22 16.13
N GLY A 105 14.14 14.11 17.47
CA GLY A 105 13.00 14.01 18.38
C GLY A 105 12.11 15.26 18.36
N LEU A 106 12.71 16.45 18.36
CA LEU A 106 11.96 17.71 18.27
C LEU A 106 11.27 17.87 16.90
N MET A 107 11.94 17.52 15.81
CA MET A 107 11.34 17.54 14.47
C MET A 107 10.21 16.51 14.34
N GLY A 108 10.42 15.30 14.85
CA GLY A 108 9.40 14.24 14.88
C GLY A 108 8.17 14.65 15.68
N LYS A 109 8.37 15.22 16.88
CA LYS A 109 7.29 15.76 17.70
C LYS A 109 6.49 16.83 16.95
N LYS A 110 7.16 17.81 16.34
CA LYS A 110 6.51 18.87 15.56
C LYS A 110 5.70 18.32 14.38
N LYS A 111 6.22 17.29 13.70
CA LYS A 111 5.51 16.63 12.59
C LYS A 111 4.29 15.86 13.09
N PHE A 112 4.39 15.17 14.22
CA PHE A 112 3.27 14.46 14.83
C PHE A 112 2.17 15.42 15.29
N GLU A 113 2.54 16.55 15.89
CA GLU A 113 1.58 17.59 16.30
C GLU A 113 0.85 18.25 15.10
N GLN A 114 1.42 18.20 13.90
CA GLN A 114 0.78 18.69 12.67
C GLN A 114 -0.16 17.68 12.02
N VAL A 115 -0.12 16.41 12.43
CA VAL A 115 -1.06 15.41 11.92
C VAL A 115 -2.38 15.62 12.64
N ASN A 116 -3.36 16.20 11.97
CA ASN A 116 -4.73 16.26 12.47
C ASN A 116 -5.40 14.89 12.23
N PRO A 117 -5.67 14.07 13.27
CA PRO A 117 -6.17 12.71 13.08
C PRO A 117 -7.64 12.66 12.63
N LYS A 118 -8.35 13.79 12.64
CA LYS A 118 -9.70 13.88 12.09
C LYS A 118 -9.63 14.21 10.60
N PRO A 119 -10.13 13.33 9.71
CA PRO A 119 -10.40 13.71 8.34
C PRO A 119 -11.56 14.71 8.36
N GLU A 120 -11.24 16.01 8.37
CA GLU A 120 -12.23 17.10 8.49
C GLU A 120 -13.37 16.95 7.46
N ARG A 121 -13.05 16.46 6.26
CA ARG A 121 -14.02 16.23 5.19
C ARG A 121 -14.96 15.04 5.42
N THR A 122 -14.50 13.98 6.09
CA THR A 122 -15.31 12.78 6.36
C THR A 122 -16.26 13.02 7.52
N VAL A 123 -15.82 13.74 8.55
CA VAL A 123 -16.67 14.04 9.71
C VAL A 123 -17.77 15.04 9.33
N GLU A 124 -17.47 16.02 8.47
CA GLU A 124 -18.46 16.99 7.99
C GLU A 124 -19.54 16.32 7.13
N THR A 125 -19.16 15.41 6.23
CA THR A 125 -20.10 14.64 5.39
C THR A 125 -20.98 13.69 6.23
N LEU A 126 -20.42 13.05 7.26
CA LEU A 126 -21.19 12.17 8.16
C LEU A 126 -22.09 12.96 9.12
N SER A 127 -21.70 14.17 9.53
CA SER A 127 -22.53 15.05 10.37
C SER A 127 -23.72 15.69 9.63
N GLN A 128 -23.68 15.72 8.29
CA GLN A 128 -24.76 16.21 7.44
C GLN A 128 -25.83 15.15 7.15
N VAL A 129 -25.66 13.89 7.58
CA VAL A 129 -26.67 12.83 7.48
C VAL A 129 -27.21 12.41 8.86
N PRO A 130 -27.81 13.30 9.67
CA PRO A 130 -28.58 12.88 10.84
C PRO A 130 -29.95 12.40 10.38
N GLY A 131 -30.10 11.10 10.11
CA GLY A 131 -31.44 10.53 9.86
C GLY A 131 -31.54 9.11 9.31
N ALA A 132 -30.49 8.55 8.70
CA ALA A 132 -30.60 7.27 7.97
C ALA A 132 -30.39 6.00 8.81
N LEU A 133 -30.04 6.13 10.10
CA LEU A 133 -29.79 4.98 11.01
C LEU A 133 -30.75 4.98 12.20
N LYS A 134 -32.06 5.09 11.94
CA LYS A 134 -33.07 4.57 12.86
C LYS A 134 -33.63 3.27 12.26
N PRO A 135 -33.26 2.09 12.80
CA PRO A 135 -33.97 0.86 12.46
C PRO A 135 -35.40 0.96 13.02
N ASN A 136 -36.38 0.64 12.17
CA ASN A 136 -37.75 0.34 12.61
C ASN A 136 -37.80 -1.11 13.09
#